data_AF-K9S4Y7-F1
#
_entry.id   AF-K9S4Y7-F1
#
_cell.length_a   1.000
_cell.length_b   1.000
_cell.length_c   1.000
_cell.angle_alpha   90.00
_cell.angle_beta   90.00
_cell.angle_gamma   90.00
#
_symmetry.space_group_name_H-M   'P 1'
#
loop_
_entity.id
_entity.type
_entity.pdbx_description
1 polymer ?
#
loop_
_entity_poly.entity_id
_entity_poly.type
_entity_poly.pdbx_seq_one_letter_code
_entity_poly.pdbx_strand_id
1 'polypeptide(L)'
;MRDLDLLLITVYFIIVVYVLYQAFRSLENTLENQFDIQTNPEALKQQILDQKLQELINLKVDIKKRYEFNKFTTLPIVVENKTKTTTVLINWDYSSMTDFDGNSRRILHLIPGVYPEPRQQQFPSVAPPGVTLKEVIAVADSLETTPEGKLIQKPLINVGKFKDLQEKRKPCQFSLRIIVQLTDPLTGGGMRTHALTCQFTLASLHWTEALPWNQKPAFPRKK
;
A
#
# COMPACT_ATOMS: atom_id res chain seq x y z
N MET A 1 28.26 -49.40 23.29
CA MET A 1 28.46 -48.02 22.77
C MET A 1 29.33 -47.31 23.77
N ARG A 2 30.43 -46.69 23.34
CA ARG A 2 31.41 -46.08 24.26
C ARG A 2 30.80 -44.79 24.81
N ASP A 3 31.14 -44.39 26.03
CA ASP A 3 30.65 -43.14 26.66
C ASP A 3 30.85 -41.91 25.76
N LEU A 4 31.89 -41.96 24.91
CA LEU A 4 32.22 -40.95 23.92
C LEU A 4 31.18 -40.86 22.79
N ASP A 5 30.60 -41.98 22.35
CA ASP A 5 29.52 -42.01 21.36
C ASP A 5 28.24 -41.39 21.93
N LEU A 6 27.94 -41.68 23.21
CA LEU A 6 26.78 -41.12 23.90
C LEU A 6 26.93 -39.59 24.06
N LEU A 7 28.13 -39.13 24.42
CA LEU A 7 28.43 -37.71 24.55
C LEU A 7 28.32 -36.99 23.19
N LEU A 8 28.85 -37.59 22.12
CA LEU A 8 28.74 -37.07 20.75
C LEU A 8 27.28 -36.93 20.30
N ILE A 9 26.45 -37.95 20.53
CA ILE A 9 25.02 -37.92 20.21
C ILE A 9 24.30 -36.83 21.01
N THR A 10 24.62 -36.70 22.31
CA THR A 10 23.99 -35.70 23.19
C THR A 10 24.32 -34.28 22.74
N VAL A 11 25.60 -34.00 22.47
CA VAL A 11 26.06 -32.70 21.95
C VAL A 11 25.42 -32.40 20.60
N TYR A 12 25.39 -33.39 19.70
CA TYR A 12 24.73 -33.25 18.40
C TYR A 12 23.25 -32.88 18.55
N PHE A 13 22.52 -33.57 19.43
CA PHE A 13 21.11 -33.29 19.66
C PHE A 13 20.88 -31.88 20.21
N ILE A 14 21.71 -31.43 21.15
CA ILE A 14 21.66 -30.06 21.69
C ILE A 14 21.88 -29.03 20.57
N ILE A 15 22.88 -29.24 19.70
CA ILE A 15 23.16 -28.33 18.58
C ILE A 15 21.99 -28.31 17.60
N VAL A 16 21.44 -29.47 17.22
CA VAL A 16 20.31 -29.55 16.28
C VAL A 16 19.07 -28.85 16.86
N VAL A 17 18.74 -29.09 18.13
CA VAL A 17 17.62 -28.44 18.80
C VAL A 17 17.84 -26.92 18.89
N TYR A 18 19.07 -26.49 19.19
CA TYR A 18 19.42 -25.07 19.24
C TYR A 18 19.27 -24.38 17.87
N VAL A 19 19.76 -25.01 16.80
CA VAL A 19 19.65 -24.49 15.43
C VAL A 19 18.18 -24.43 15.00
N LEU A 20 17.38 -25.45 15.30
CA LEU A 20 15.93 -25.44 15.04
C LEU A 20 15.23 -24.33 15.82
N TYR A 21 15.54 -24.16 17.10
CA TYR A 21 15.01 -23.08 17.92
C TYR A 21 15.34 -21.70 17.34
N GLN A 22 16.58 -21.49 16.91
CA GLN A 22 17.01 -20.26 16.27
C GLN A 22 16.29 -20.02 14.94
N ALA A 23 16.06 -21.08 14.15
CA ALA A 23 15.30 -20.99 12.90
C ALA A 23 13.83 -20.60 13.14
N PHE A 24 13.17 -21.19 14.15
CA PHE A 24 11.81 -20.82 14.53
C PHE A 24 11.72 -19.37 14.99
N ARG A 25 12.62 -18.91 15.86
CA ARG A 25 12.69 -17.49 16.26
C ARG A 25 12.89 -16.54 15.08
N SER A 26 13.73 -16.92 14.11
CA SER A 26 13.95 -16.11 12.93
C SER A 26 12.69 -15.98 12.07
N LEU A 27 11.89 -17.05 11.95
CA LEU A 27 10.62 -17.02 11.22
C LEU A 27 9.58 -16.14 11.93
N GLU A 28 9.46 -16.28 13.24
CA GLU A 28 8.56 -15.49 14.08
C GLU A 28 8.86 -13.99 13.95
N ASN A 29 10.14 -13.60 14.10
CA ASN A 29 10.58 -12.22 13.90
C ASN A 29 10.30 -11.68 12.49
N THR A 30 10.31 -12.55 11.47
CA THR A 30 10.02 -12.14 10.08
C THR A 30 8.53 -11.91 9.87
N LEU A 31 7.68 -12.77 10.44
CA LEU A 31 6.22 -12.64 10.42
C LEU A 31 5.74 -11.43 11.21
N GLU A 32 6.29 -11.22 12.41
CA GLU A 32 5.93 -10.13 13.30
C GLU A 32 6.23 -8.74 12.74
N ASN A 33 6.98 -8.64 11.63
CA ASN A 33 7.34 -7.39 11.00
C ASN A 33 6.66 -7.17 9.64
N GLN A 34 5.83 -8.12 9.20
CA GLN A 34 5.20 -8.08 7.88
C GLN A 34 3.68 -8.18 7.98
N PHE A 35 3.01 -7.62 6.99
CA PHE A 35 1.56 -7.70 6.83
C PHE A 35 1.18 -7.79 5.36
N ASP A 36 -0.02 -8.32 5.11
CA ASP A 36 -0.68 -8.29 3.81
C ASP A 36 -1.75 -7.19 3.80
N ILE A 37 -1.96 -6.59 2.64
CA ILE A 37 -2.99 -5.60 2.41
C ILE A 37 -3.97 -6.17 1.39
N GLN A 38 -5.15 -6.53 1.88
CA GLN A 38 -6.23 -7.01 1.06
C GLN A 38 -7.05 -5.82 0.55
N THR A 39 -7.25 -5.78 -0.76
CA THR A 39 -8.13 -4.81 -1.41
C THR A 39 -9.54 -5.37 -1.49
N ASN A 40 -10.56 -4.52 -1.42
CA ASN A 40 -11.93 -4.90 -1.78
C ASN A 40 -12.24 -4.41 -3.22
N PRO A 41 -11.86 -5.17 -4.26
CA PRO A 41 -12.07 -4.75 -5.64
C PRO A 41 -13.56 -4.72 -6.02
N GLU A 42 -14.41 -5.52 -5.37
CA GLU A 42 -15.83 -5.60 -5.70
C GLU A 42 -16.56 -4.32 -5.30
N ALA A 43 -16.27 -3.75 -4.12
CA ALA A 43 -16.83 -2.48 -3.70
C ALA A 43 -16.48 -1.33 -4.67
N LEU A 44 -15.22 -1.27 -5.13
CA LEU A 44 -14.78 -0.26 -6.09
C LEU A 44 -15.45 -0.46 -7.46
N LYS A 45 -15.54 -1.70 -7.95
CA LYS A 45 -16.23 -2.01 -9.21
C LYS A 45 -17.69 -1.57 -9.16
N GLN A 46 -18.40 -1.88 -8.07
CA GLN A 46 -19.80 -1.46 -7.90
C GLN A 46 -19.93 0.07 -7.93
N GLN A 47 -19.05 0.81 -7.23
CA GLN A 47 -19.06 2.29 -7.32
C GLN A 47 -18.81 2.81 -8.73
N ILE A 48 -17.90 2.19 -9.49
CA ILE A 48 -17.63 2.56 -10.89
C ILE A 48 -18.85 2.27 -11.77
N LEU A 49 -19.58 1.18 -11.52
CA LEU A 49 -20.82 0.82 -12.21
C LEU A 49 -21.94 1.83 -11.91
N ASP A 50 -22.19 2.09 -10.63
CA ASP A 50 -23.26 3.00 -10.16
C ASP A 50 -23.07 4.43 -10.71
N GLN A 51 -21.82 4.87 -10.78
CA GLN A 51 -21.47 6.19 -11.32
C GLN A 51 -21.34 6.21 -12.85
N LYS A 52 -21.60 5.09 -13.54
CA LYS A 52 -21.53 4.93 -15.01
C LYS A 52 -20.14 5.25 -15.58
N LEU A 53 -19.09 4.88 -14.85
CA LEU A 53 -17.69 5.17 -15.17
C LEU A 53 -16.96 3.98 -15.82
N GLN A 54 -17.57 2.80 -15.86
CA GLN A 54 -16.98 1.53 -16.32
C GLN A 54 -16.26 1.58 -17.68
N GLU A 55 -16.83 2.32 -18.64
CA GLU A 55 -16.28 2.48 -19.99
C GLU A 55 -15.40 3.73 -20.11
N LEU A 56 -15.38 4.59 -19.09
CA LEU A 56 -14.70 5.89 -19.12
C LEU A 56 -13.32 5.81 -18.47
N ILE A 57 -13.24 5.19 -17.30
CA ILE A 57 -12.01 5.14 -16.52
C ILE A 57 -11.79 3.77 -15.87
N ASN A 58 -10.53 3.46 -15.64
CA ASN A 58 -10.13 2.30 -14.87
C ASN A 58 -9.11 2.76 -13.81
N LEU A 59 -9.50 2.60 -12.54
CA LEU A 59 -8.69 2.96 -11.38
C LEU A 59 -8.17 1.68 -10.73
N LYS A 60 -6.85 1.58 -10.62
CA LYS A 60 -6.18 0.48 -9.94
C LYS A 60 -5.19 1.03 -8.91
N VAL A 61 -5.19 0.45 -7.73
CA VAL A 61 -4.15 0.71 -6.72
C VAL A 61 -3.20 -0.47 -6.73
N ASP A 62 -1.92 -0.23 -6.98
CA ASP A 62 -0.93 -1.29 -7.13
C ASP A 62 -0.32 -1.66 -5.77
N ILE A 63 -0.95 -2.62 -5.11
CA ILE A 63 -0.58 -3.07 -3.77
C ILE A 63 0.20 -4.36 -3.86
N LYS A 64 1.36 -4.38 -3.21
CA LYS A 64 2.14 -5.60 -3.02
C LYS A 64 1.45 -6.48 -1.98
N LYS A 65 1.54 -7.80 -2.16
CA LYS A 65 1.00 -8.77 -1.18
C LYS A 65 1.70 -8.74 0.19
N ARG A 66 2.88 -8.12 0.27
CA ARG A 66 3.67 -8.10 1.50
C ARG A 66 4.34 -6.75 1.67
N TYR A 67 4.17 -6.20 2.85
CA TYR A 67 4.87 -5.01 3.29
C TYR A 67 5.55 -5.27 4.62
N GLU A 68 6.77 -4.78 4.74
CA GLU A 68 7.36 -4.56 6.05
C GLU A 68 6.77 -3.29 6.64
N PHE A 69 6.51 -3.33 7.95
CA PHE A 69 5.90 -2.23 8.69
C PHE A 69 6.53 -0.86 8.47
N ASN A 70 7.87 -0.79 8.43
CA ASN A 70 8.58 0.46 8.28
C ASN A 70 8.78 0.89 6.82
N LYS A 71 8.36 0.07 5.85
CA LYS A 71 8.60 0.30 4.41
C LYS A 71 7.32 0.64 3.63
N PHE A 72 6.14 0.59 4.26
CA PHE A 72 4.90 1.00 3.63
C PHE A 72 4.71 2.52 3.72
N THR A 73 5.48 3.27 2.93
CA THR A 73 5.51 4.74 2.96
C THR A 73 4.80 5.41 1.79
N THR A 74 4.51 4.66 0.72
CA THR A 74 3.90 5.20 -0.49
C THR A 74 2.91 4.22 -1.09
N LEU A 75 1.95 4.76 -1.83
CA LEU A 75 0.93 3.98 -2.51
C LEU A 75 0.89 4.35 -4.00
N PRO A 76 1.25 3.43 -4.91
CA PRO A 76 1.14 3.68 -6.33
C PRO A 76 -0.29 3.49 -6.83
N ILE A 77 -0.74 4.43 -7.64
CA ILE A 77 -2.07 4.50 -8.24
C ILE A 77 -1.90 4.52 -9.76
N VAL A 78 -2.71 3.73 -10.44
CA VAL A 78 -2.78 3.69 -11.89
C VAL A 78 -4.18 4.11 -12.30
N VAL A 79 -4.26 5.15 -13.12
CA VAL A 79 -5.52 5.64 -13.68
C VAL A 79 -5.43 5.60 -15.19
N GLU A 80 -6.28 4.78 -15.81
CA GLU A 80 -6.38 4.65 -17.25
C GLU A 80 -7.63 5.40 -17.72
N ASN A 81 -7.44 6.38 -18.60
CA ASN A 81 -8.52 7.07 -19.29
C ASN A 81 -8.88 6.30 -20.58
N LYS A 82 -10.05 5.66 -20.61
CA LYS A 82 -10.53 4.86 -21.73
C LYS A 82 -11.37 5.65 -22.73
N THR A 83 -11.65 6.92 -22.43
CA THR A 83 -12.48 7.76 -23.30
C THR A 83 -11.73 8.20 -24.56
N LYS A 84 -12.48 8.68 -25.55
CA LYS A 84 -11.95 9.21 -26.81
C LYS A 84 -11.84 10.73 -26.86
N THR A 85 -12.68 11.44 -26.09
CA THR A 85 -12.80 12.90 -26.15
C THR A 85 -12.67 13.58 -24.80
N THR A 86 -12.85 12.85 -23.70
CA THR A 86 -12.92 13.41 -22.34
C THR A 86 -11.56 13.38 -21.67
N THR A 87 -11.16 14.49 -21.07
CA THR A 87 -9.99 14.55 -20.20
C THR A 87 -10.39 14.20 -18.77
N VAL A 88 -9.59 13.37 -18.13
CA VAL A 88 -9.77 12.96 -16.74
C VAL A 88 -8.76 13.70 -15.88
N LEU A 89 -9.24 14.40 -14.87
CA LEU A 89 -8.46 15.17 -13.91
C LEU A 89 -8.53 14.48 -12.56
N ILE A 90 -7.39 14.27 -11.91
CA ILE A 90 -7.34 13.74 -10.55
C ILE A 90 -7.05 14.88 -9.61
N ASN A 91 -8.00 15.18 -8.72
CA ASN A 91 -7.85 16.29 -7.79
C ASN A 91 -7.32 15.79 -6.43
N TRP A 92 -6.02 15.95 -6.24
CA TRP A 92 -5.32 15.46 -5.05
C TRP A 92 -5.69 16.22 -3.78
N ASP A 93 -6.00 17.51 -3.86
CA ASP A 93 -6.32 18.33 -2.68
C ASP A 93 -7.67 17.98 -2.06
N TYR A 94 -8.61 17.51 -2.87
CA TYR A 94 -9.90 17.02 -2.38
C TYR A 94 -9.89 15.50 -2.14
N SER A 95 -8.78 14.82 -2.43
CA SER A 95 -8.60 13.40 -2.14
C SER A 95 -8.05 13.21 -0.73
N SER A 96 -8.43 12.12 -0.08
CA SER A 96 -8.01 11.86 1.30
C SER A 96 -7.85 10.37 1.61
N MET A 97 -7.06 10.08 2.64
CA MET A 97 -6.88 8.74 3.16
C MET A 97 -7.43 8.68 4.60
N THR A 98 -8.32 7.74 4.87
CA THR A 98 -8.87 7.52 6.20
C THR A 98 -8.05 6.45 6.92
N ASP A 99 -7.60 6.73 8.14
CA ASP A 99 -6.85 5.79 8.98
C ASP A 99 -7.76 4.80 9.75
N PHE A 100 -7.16 3.96 10.60
CA PHE A 100 -7.86 2.97 11.42
C PHE A 100 -8.84 3.55 12.44
N ASP A 101 -8.66 4.81 12.83
CA ASP A 101 -9.50 5.50 13.80
C ASP A 101 -10.60 6.31 13.10
N GLY A 102 -10.66 6.27 11.77
CA GLY A 102 -11.60 7.05 10.97
C GLY A 102 -11.14 8.48 10.70
N ASN A 103 -9.91 8.86 11.05
CA ASN A 103 -9.40 10.20 10.79
C ASN A 103 -9.07 10.35 9.30
N SER A 104 -9.60 11.40 8.68
CA SER A 104 -9.25 11.77 7.31
C SER A 104 -7.91 12.52 7.29
N ARG A 105 -6.93 11.95 6.59
CA ARG A 105 -5.59 12.51 6.41
C ARG A 105 -5.41 12.97 4.97
N ARG A 106 -4.73 14.10 4.80
CA ARG A 106 -4.46 14.68 3.48
C ARG A 106 -3.45 13.83 2.72
N ILE A 107 -3.70 13.64 1.43
CA ILE A 107 -2.80 12.93 0.53
C ILE A 107 -1.92 13.93 -0.21
N LEU A 108 -0.67 13.53 -0.44
CA LEU A 108 0.28 14.24 -1.30
C LEU A 108 0.62 13.39 -2.52
N HIS A 109 0.54 13.99 -3.70
CA HIS A 109 1.06 13.44 -4.94
C HIS A 109 2.57 13.67 -5.01
N LEU A 110 3.32 12.57 -5.13
CA LEU A 110 4.77 12.58 -5.18
C LEU A 110 5.24 12.67 -6.64
N ILE A 111 5.75 13.84 -7.02
CA ILE A 111 6.36 14.06 -8.33
C ILE A 111 7.86 13.78 -8.23
N PRO A 112 8.44 12.93 -9.09
CA PRO A 112 9.89 12.66 -9.07
C PRO A 112 10.72 13.95 -9.17
N GLY A 113 11.66 14.12 -8.25
CA GLY A 113 12.55 15.29 -8.21
C GLY A 113 11.94 16.54 -7.58
N VAL A 114 10.67 16.51 -7.16
CA VAL A 114 10.01 17.60 -6.43
C VAL A 114 9.83 17.18 -4.98
N TYR A 115 10.17 18.07 -4.06
CA TYR A 115 9.92 17.90 -2.64
C TYR A 115 8.55 18.50 -2.32
N PRO A 116 7.53 17.69 -1.99
CA PRO A 116 6.20 18.22 -1.75
C PRO A 116 6.13 18.86 -0.37
N GLU A 117 5.65 20.11 -0.33
CA GLU A 117 5.38 20.82 0.90
C GLU A 117 3.99 20.45 1.44
N PRO A 118 3.86 19.87 2.66
CA PRO A 118 2.60 19.30 3.15
C PRO A 118 1.42 20.28 3.23
N ARG A 119 1.71 21.58 3.34
CA ARG A 119 0.70 22.64 3.46
C ARG A 119 0.36 23.29 2.13
N GLN A 120 1.19 23.12 1.10
CA GLN A 120 0.98 23.77 -0.19
C GLN A 120 -0.18 23.14 -0.96
N GLN A 121 -0.89 23.94 -1.76
CA GLN A 121 -1.90 23.45 -2.70
C GLN A 121 -1.24 22.64 -3.82
N GLN A 122 -1.91 21.57 -4.25
CA GLN A 122 -1.42 20.67 -5.27
C GLN A 122 -2.13 20.88 -6.60
N PHE A 123 -1.40 20.70 -7.69
CA PHE A 123 -1.99 20.71 -9.02
C PHE A 123 -2.64 19.36 -9.32
N PRO A 124 -3.81 19.34 -9.98
CA PRO A 124 -4.42 18.09 -10.39
C PRO A 124 -3.58 17.38 -11.46
N SER A 125 -3.51 16.05 -11.39
CA SER A 125 -2.94 15.26 -12.49
C SER A 125 -3.93 15.20 -13.65
N VAL A 126 -3.44 15.33 -14.88
CA VAL A 126 -4.26 15.35 -16.10
C VAL A 126 -4.00 14.09 -16.91
N ALA A 127 -5.04 13.30 -17.17
CA ALA A 127 -5.04 12.14 -18.05
C ALA A 127 -5.85 12.45 -19.32
N PRO A 128 -5.20 12.78 -20.45
CA PRO A 128 -5.87 12.93 -21.74
C PRO A 128 -6.56 11.63 -22.21
N PRO A 129 -7.44 11.69 -23.21
CA PRO A 129 -8.07 10.51 -23.80
C PRO A 129 -7.05 9.43 -24.20
N GLY A 130 -7.30 8.17 -23.79
CA GLY A 130 -6.44 7.03 -24.09
C GLY A 130 -5.14 6.94 -23.27
N VAL A 131 -4.87 7.90 -22.37
CA VAL A 131 -3.62 7.94 -21.59
C VAL A 131 -3.79 7.23 -20.24
N THR A 132 -2.75 6.49 -19.84
CA THR A 132 -2.63 5.90 -18.51
C THR A 132 -1.64 6.67 -17.66
N LEU A 133 -2.09 7.17 -16.51
CA LEU A 133 -1.25 7.77 -15.48
C LEU A 133 -0.78 6.72 -14.48
N LYS A 134 0.48 6.85 -14.05
CA LYS A 134 1.07 6.05 -12.98
C LYS A 134 1.64 7.02 -11.95
N GLU A 135 0.90 7.20 -10.88
CA GLU A 135 1.17 8.20 -9.87
C GLU A 135 1.51 7.54 -8.55
N VAL A 136 2.33 8.20 -7.74
CA VAL A 136 2.69 7.71 -6.42
C VAL A 136 2.19 8.73 -5.41
N ILE A 137 1.52 8.26 -4.37
CA ILE A 137 1.02 9.13 -3.32
C ILE A 137 1.62 8.78 -1.95
N ALA A 138 1.66 9.77 -1.07
CA ALA A 138 1.97 9.63 0.34
C ALA A 138 0.95 10.39 1.20
N VAL A 139 1.04 10.29 2.53
CA VAL A 139 0.20 11.09 3.44
C VAL A 139 0.98 12.29 3.94
N ALA A 140 0.34 13.45 4.04
CA ALA A 140 1.01 14.71 4.33
C ALA A 140 1.79 14.72 5.66
N ASP A 141 1.21 14.17 6.72
CA ASP A 141 1.81 14.03 8.04
C ASP A 141 2.81 12.87 8.15
N SER A 142 2.99 12.08 7.08
CA SER A 142 4.05 11.08 6.99
C SER A 142 5.36 11.66 6.45
N LEU A 143 5.35 12.90 5.94
CA LEU A 143 6.54 13.58 5.46
C LEU A 143 7.09 14.50 6.54
N GLU A 144 8.35 14.29 6.93
CA GLU A 144 9.07 15.16 7.85
C GLU A 144 10.35 15.66 7.22
N THR A 145 10.68 16.92 7.47
CA THR A 145 11.96 17.51 7.06
C THR A 145 12.91 17.46 8.24
N THR A 146 14.09 16.88 8.07
CA THR A 146 15.14 16.96 9.09
C THR A 146 15.64 18.40 9.23
N PRO A 147 16.33 18.74 10.34
CA PRO A 147 17.01 20.03 10.49
C PRO A 147 17.99 20.35 9.35
N GLU A 148 18.47 19.30 8.67
CA GLU A 148 19.41 19.36 7.54
C GLU A 148 18.71 19.50 6.18
N GLY A 149 17.37 19.62 6.14
CA GLY A 149 16.58 19.76 4.92
C GLY A 149 16.29 18.45 4.18
N LYS A 150 16.56 17.28 4.78
CA LYS A 150 16.29 15.97 4.17
C LYS A 150 14.87 15.52 4.47
N LEU A 151 14.12 15.09 3.46
CA LEU A 151 12.81 14.48 3.67
C LEU A 151 12.95 13.04 4.20
N ILE A 152 12.27 12.77 5.31
CA ILE A 152 12.06 11.44 5.89
C ILE A 152 10.59 11.07 5.66
N GLN A 153 10.37 9.91 5.07
CA GLN A 153 9.05 9.32 4.91
C GLN A 153 8.78 8.32 6.03
N LYS A 154 7.75 8.60 6.83
CA LYS A 154 7.18 7.68 7.80
C LYS A 154 6.20 6.71 7.11
N PRO A 155 5.91 5.57 7.74
CA PRO A 155 4.87 4.67 7.24
C PRO A 155 3.53 5.40 7.09
N LEU A 156 2.78 5.07 6.03
CA LEU A 156 1.45 5.61 5.75
C LEU A 156 0.47 5.30 6.87
N ILE A 157 0.70 4.22 7.60
CA ILE A 157 -0.20 3.66 8.60
C ILE A 157 0.59 3.47 9.90
N ASN A 158 -0.05 3.80 11.03
CA ASN A 158 0.55 3.55 12.34
C ASN A 158 0.49 2.05 12.68
N VAL A 159 1.64 1.41 12.56
CA VAL A 159 1.85 -0.01 12.80
C VAL A 159 1.67 -0.41 14.26
N GLY A 160 2.01 0.48 15.21
CA GLY A 160 1.83 0.19 16.63
C GLY A 160 0.36 -0.14 16.94
N LYS A 161 -0.55 0.63 16.33
CA LYS A 161 -1.99 0.38 16.43
C LYS A 161 -2.41 -0.93 15.78
N PHE A 162 -1.71 -1.40 14.75
CA PHE A 162 -2.04 -2.68 14.11
C PHE A 162 -1.83 -3.87 15.06
N LYS A 163 -0.77 -3.88 15.87
CA LYS A 163 -0.55 -4.93 16.88
C LYS A 163 -1.66 -4.91 17.94
N ASP A 164 -1.99 -3.73 18.46
CA ASP A 164 -3.08 -3.56 19.43
C ASP A 164 -4.45 -3.99 18.88
N LEU A 165 -4.72 -3.69 17.62
CA LEU A 165 -5.99 -4.04 16.95
C LEU A 165 -6.06 -5.54 16.65
N GLN A 166 -4.94 -6.19 16.34
CA GLN A 166 -4.87 -7.65 16.20
C GLN A 166 -5.18 -8.36 17.51
N GLU A 167 -4.56 -7.96 18.62
CA GLU A 167 -4.84 -8.54 19.94
C GLU A 167 -6.31 -8.39 20.32
N LYS A 168 -6.91 -7.25 19.95
CA LYS A 168 -8.32 -6.94 20.19
C LYS A 168 -9.28 -7.53 19.14
N ARG A 169 -8.78 -8.29 18.16
CA ARG A 169 -9.53 -8.86 17.02
C ARG A 169 -10.43 -7.83 16.30
N LYS A 170 -9.99 -6.57 16.23
CA LYS A 170 -10.71 -5.51 15.52
C LYS A 170 -10.28 -5.46 14.05
N PRO A 171 -11.21 -5.15 13.13
CA PRO A 171 -10.86 -5.02 11.71
C PRO A 171 -9.90 -3.84 11.51
N CYS A 172 -8.73 -4.12 10.94
CA CYS A 172 -7.71 -3.11 10.62
C CYS A 172 -7.95 -2.55 9.22
N GLN A 173 -8.94 -1.68 9.10
CA GLN A 173 -9.39 -1.15 7.80
C GLN A 173 -9.00 0.31 7.63
N PHE A 174 -8.51 0.64 6.43
CA PHE A 174 -8.24 2.00 6.02
C PHE A 174 -8.78 2.21 4.59
N SER A 175 -9.00 3.45 4.18
CA SER A 175 -9.55 3.71 2.85
C SER A 175 -8.91 4.91 2.16
N LEU A 176 -8.86 4.85 0.84
CA LEU A 176 -8.41 5.93 -0.02
C LEU A 176 -9.59 6.46 -0.81
N ARG A 177 -9.93 7.74 -0.64
CA ARG A 177 -10.92 8.43 -1.45
C ARG A 177 -10.23 9.32 -2.46
N ILE A 178 -10.45 9.06 -3.74
CA ILE A 178 -9.91 9.83 -4.86
C ILE A 178 -11.04 10.61 -5.51
N ILE A 179 -10.79 11.90 -5.76
CA ILE A 179 -11.71 12.76 -6.51
C ILE A 179 -11.24 12.85 -7.95
N VAL A 180 -12.13 12.43 -8.86
CA VAL A 180 -11.90 12.41 -10.30
C VAL A 180 -12.88 13.37 -10.97
N GLN A 181 -12.39 14.20 -11.87
CA GLN A 181 -13.18 15.17 -12.60
C GLN A 181 -13.07 14.90 -14.09
N LEU A 182 -14.20 14.71 -14.76
CA LEU A 182 -14.28 14.47 -16.19
C LEU A 182 -14.71 15.76 -16.88
N THR A 183 -13.90 16.22 -17.84
CA THR A 183 -14.17 17.40 -18.65
C THR A 183 -14.11 17.05 -20.13
N ASP A 184 -15.11 17.46 -20.90
CA ASP A 184 -15.12 17.28 -22.35
C ASP A 184 -14.93 18.65 -23.00
N PRO A 185 -13.75 18.93 -23.58
CA PRO A 185 -13.47 20.22 -24.19
C PRO A 185 -14.26 20.45 -25.48
N LEU A 186 -14.78 19.40 -26.14
CA LEU A 186 -15.42 19.50 -27.44
C LEU A 186 -16.92 19.79 -27.35
N THR A 187 -17.57 19.28 -26.31
CA THR A 187 -19.03 19.43 -26.14
C THR A 187 -19.42 20.61 -25.26
N GLY A 188 -18.45 21.33 -24.68
CA GLY A 188 -18.71 22.40 -23.71
C GLY A 188 -19.43 21.90 -22.45
N GLY A 189 -19.45 20.59 -22.23
CA GLY A 189 -20.11 19.96 -21.09
C GLY A 189 -19.42 20.34 -19.78
N GLY A 190 -20.22 20.69 -18.77
CA GLY A 190 -19.71 21.03 -17.45
C GLY A 190 -18.87 19.90 -16.82
N MET A 191 -17.96 20.28 -15.93
CA MET A 191 -17.06 19.34 -15.25
C MET A 191 -17.85 18.40 -14.32
N ARG A 192 -17.81 17.10 -14.61
CA ARG A 192 -18.47 16.07 -13.79
C ARG A 192 -17.50 15.57 -12.73
N THR A 193 -17.85 15.72 -11.46
CA THR A 193 -17.00 15.30 -10.33
C THR A 193 -17.51 13.99 -9.74
N HIS A 194 -16.59 13.05 -9.54
CA HIS A 194 -16.84 11.71 -9.06
C HIS A 194 -15.90 11.40 -7.90
N ALA A 195 -16.41 10.71 -6.87
CA ALA A 195 -15.62 10.25 -5.74
C ALA A 195 -15.54 8.74 -5.78
N LEU A 196 -14.31 8.21 -5.81
CA LEU A 196 -14.04 6.77 -5.82
C LEU A 196 -13.32 6.39 -4.54
N THR A 197 -13.88 5.43 -3.80
CA THR A 197 -13.31 4.98 -2.52
C THR A 197 -12.78 3.56 -2.66
N CYS A 198 -11.48 3.40 -2.45
CA CYS A 198 -10.81 2.11 -2.34
C CYS A 198 -10.70 1.73 -0.87
N GLN A 199 -11.25 0.57 -0.49
CA GLN A 199 -11.15 0.04 0.86
C GLN A 199 -10.06 -1.01 0.95
N PHE A 200 -9.29 -0.96 2.03
CA PHE A 200 -8.18 -1.86 2.32
C PHE A 200 -8.32 -2.45 3.71
N THR A 201 -7.96 -3.72 3.83
CA THR A 201 -7.91 -4.42 5.12
C THR A 201 -6.51 -4.97 5.31
N LEU A 202 -5.88 -4.67 6.44
CA LEU A 202 -4.62 -5.33 6.80
C LEU A 202 -4.94 -6.69 7.41
N ALA A 203 -4.23 -7.70 6.92
CA ALA A 203 -4.24 -9.04 7.47
C ALA A 203 -2.83 -9.42 7.95
N SER A 204 -2.77 -10.19 9.04
CA SER A 204 -1.53 -10.84 9.42
C SER A 204 -1.16 -11.88 8.38
N LEU A 205 0.13 -12.03 8.10
CA LEU A 205 0.62 -13.08 7.24
C LEU A 205 0.44 -14.43 7.93
N HIS A 206 -0.14 -15.39 7.21
CA HIS A 206 -0.21 -16.76 7.69
C HIS A 206 1.21 -17.33 7.82
N TRP A 207 1.49 -18.18 8.80
CA TRP A 207 2.85 -18.67 9.07
C TRP A 207 3.49 -19.38 7.86
N THR A 208 2.68 -20.05 7.03
CA THR A 208 3.15 -20.70 5.78
C THR A 208 3.74 -19.70 4.79
N GLU A 209 3.34 -18.43 4.88
CA GLU A 209 3.85 -17.35 4.05
C GLU A 209 5.23 -16.86 4.48
N ALA A 210 5.61 -17.06 5.75
CA ALA A 210 6.93 -16.72 6.29
C ALA A 210 8.08 -17.51 5.65
N LEU A 211 7.75 -18.69 5.13
CA LEU A 211 8.73 -19.68 4.74
C LEU A 211 9.57 -19.17 3.56
N PRO A 212 10.90 -19.36 3.59
CA PRO A 212 11.83 -18.74 2.66
C PRO A 212 11.58 -19.13 1.19
N TRP A 213 11.00 -20.31 0.94
CA TRP A 213 10.65 -20.76 -0.42
C TRP A 213 9.37 -20.11 -1.00
N ASN A 214 8.54 -19.48 -0.17
CA ASN A 214 7.38 -18.71 -0.62
C ASN A 214 7.72 -17.24 -0.90
N GLN A 215 8.96 -16.82 -0.63
CA GLN A 215 9.45 -15.50 -1.01
C GLN A 215 9.73 -15.50 -2.51
N LYS A 216 8.98 -14.71 -3.30
CA LYS A 216 9.34 -14.49 -4.71
C LYS A 216 10.76 -13.89 -4.75
N PRO A 217 11.70 -14.46 -5.52
CA PRO A 217 13.05 -13.93 -5.58
C PRO A 217 13.00 -12.48 -6.09
N ALA A 218 13.76 -11.61 -5.44
CA ALA A 218 13.90 -10.19 -5.80
C ALA A 218 14.45 -9.95 -7.22
N PHE A 219 14.93 -11.00 -7.88
CA PHE A 219 15.38 -10.98 -9.25
C PHE A 219 14.56 -11.98 -10.09
N PRO A 220 14.01 -11.57 -11.25
CA PRO A 220 13.57 -12.54 -12.23
C PRO A 220 14.81 -13.34 -12.65
N ARG A 221 14.81 -14.65 -12.40
CA ARG A 221 15.77 -15.55 -13.06
C ARG A 221 15.57 -15.33 -14.56
N LYS A 222 16.54 -14.67 -15.20
CA LYS A 222 16.58 -14.59 -16.67
C LYS A 222 16.53 -16.03 -17.18
N LYS A 223 15.47 -16.34 -17.92
CA LYS A 223 15.41 -17.55 -18.75
C LYS A 223 16.30 -17.33 -19.96
#